data_AF-A0A7S3IBQ6-F1
#
_entry.id   AF-A0A7S3IBQ6-F1
#
_cell.length_a   1.000
_cell.length_b   1.000
_cell.length_c   1.000
_cell.angle_alpha   90.00
_cell.angle_beta   90.00
_cell.angle_gamma   90.00
#
_symmetry.space_group_name_H-M   'P 1'
#
loop_
_entity.id
_entity.type
_entity.pdbx_description
1 polymer ?
#
loop_
_entity_poly.entity_id
_entity_poly.type
_entity_poly.pdbx_seq_one_letter_code
_entity_poly.pdbx_strand_id
1 'polypeptide(L)'
;EDASMMNYYMVPGAFPGQLDPSALTQGHDINYQEHMENLDKLLFGQKQEIEKLDKEDLKNHQLPLARVKKIMKADEDVRMISAEAPALFGKACEMFIMELTHRAWLHTEENRRRTLQRSDIIMCIERTDIFDFLVEIIPKYDRHSEA
;
A
#
# COMPACT_ATOMS: atom_id res chain seq x y z
N GLU A 1 -18.95 -8.89 2.69
CA GLU A 1 -19.12 -8.22 1.38
C GLU A 1 -18.05 -7.19 1.11
N ASP A 2 -17.35 -6.66 2.10
CA ASP A 2 -16.23 -5.76 1.81
C ASP A 2 -14.93 -6.47 1.41
N ALA A 3 -14.62 -7.62 2.04
CA ALA A 3 -13.52 -8.48 1.57
C ALA A 3 -13.74 -9.03 0.15
N SER A 4 -14.98 -9.06 -0.35
CA SER A 4 -15.27 -9.56 -1.70
C SER A 4 -14.79 -8.59 -2.77
N MET A 5 -14.88 -7.28 -2.54
CA MET A 5 -14.47 -6.26 -3.52
C MET A 5 -12.94 -6.25 -3.70
N MET A 6 -12.19 -6.34 -2.61
CA MET A 6 -10.73 -6.51 -2.64
C MET A 6 -10.34 -7.84 -3.27
N ASN A 7 -10.96 -8.96 -2.87
CA ASN A 7 -10.74 -10.25 -3.55
C ASN A 7 -11.13 -10.22 -5.03
N TYR A 8 -12.04 -9.36 -5.45
CA TYR A 8 -12.55 -9.27 -6.82
C TYR A 8 -11.68 -8.40 -7.74
N TYR A 9 -11.16 -7.29 -7.23
CA TYR A 9 -10.27 -6.39 -7.98
C TYR A 9 -8.79 -6.75 -7.84
N MET A 10 -8.43 -7.60 -6.88
CA MET A 10 -7.05 -8.06 -6.68
C MET A 10 -6.85 -9.55 -7.03
N VAL A 11 -7.73 -10.16 -7.84
CA VAL A 11 -7.43 -11.43 -8.51
C VAL A 11 -6.35 -11.18 -9.57
N PRO A 12 -5.20 -11.87 -9.53
CA PRO A 12 -4.19 -11.76 -10.58
C PRO A 12 -4.79 -12.16 -11.94
N GLY A 13 -4.92 -11.21 -12.87
CA GLY A 13 -5.37 -11.46 -14.25
C GLY A 13 -6.84 -11.14 -14.59
N ALA A 14 -7.63 -10.58 -13.68
CA ALA A 14 -9.02 -10.19 -13.97
C ALA A 14 -9.13 -8.84 -14.70
N PHE A 15 -9.87 -8.78 -15.81
CA PHE A 15 -10.16 -7.54 -16.54
C PHE A 15 -11.50 -6.92 -16.13
N PRO A 16 -11.65 -5.58 -16.15
CA PRO A 16 -12.82 -4.88 -15.62
C PRO A 16 -14.17 -5.21 -16.28
N GLY A 17 -14.17 -5.86 -17.46
CA GLY A 17 -15.36 -6.07 -18.29
C GLY A 17 -16.12 -7.38 -18.05
N GLN A 18 -15.66 -8.23 -17.14
CA GLN A 18 -16.17 -9.62 -16.98
C GLN A 18 -16.89 -9.85 -15.65
N LEU A 19 -17.26 -8.77 -14.96
CA LEU A 19 -17.58 -8.73 -13.55
C LEU A 19 -19.07 -8.40 -13.34
N ASP A 20 -19.84 -9.34 -12.74
CA ASP A 20 -21.27 -9.21 -12.43
C ASP A 20 -21.54 -8.11 -11.37
N PRO A 21 -22.35 -7.07 -11.68
CA PRO A 21 -22.64 -5.94 -10.79
C PRO A 21 -23.55 -6.27 -9.59
N SER A 22 -24.25 -7.41 -9.60
CA SER A 22 -25.30 -7.72 -8.63
C SER A 22 -24.77 -8.24 -7.28
N ALA A 23 -23.47 -8.50 -7.16
CA ALA A 23 -22.80 -8.99 -5.95
C ALA A 23 -22.33 -7.89 -4.96
N LEU A 24 -22.64 -6.62 -5.25
CA LEU A 24 -22.08 -5.43 -4.57
C LEU A 24 -23.00 -4.82 -3.48
N THR A 25 -24.07 -5.49 -3.05
CA THR A 25 -25.23 -4.80 -2.43
C THR A 25 -25.58 -5.10 -0.98
N GLN A 26 -24.99 -6.06 -0.25
CA GLN A 26 -25.24 -6.13 1.20
C GLN A 26 -24.10 -5.49 2.02
N GLY A 27 -24.48 -4.84 3.11
CA GLY A 27 -23.57 -4.16 4.02
C GLY A 27 -23.00 -5.17 5.01
N HIS A 28 -21.68 -5.28 5.07
CA HIS A 28 -21.00 -6.01 6.13
C HIS A 28 -20.42 -5.03 7.13
N ASP A 29 -20.65 -5.26 8.41
CA ASP A 29 -19.89 -4.62 9.47
C ASP A 29 -18.42 -5.05 9.35
N ILE A 30 -17.50 -4.10 9.20
CA ILE A 30 -16.07 -4.38 9.05
C ILE A 30 -15.50 -4.71 10.43
N ASN A 31 -15.06 -5.95 10.61
CA ASN A 31 -14.31 -6.34 11.80
C ASN A 31 -12.84 -5.91 11.63
N TYR A 32 -12.48 -4.78 12.26
CA TYR A 32 -11.10 -4.24 12.23
C TYR A 32 -10.06 -5.29 12.61
N GLN A 33 -10.36 -6.11 13.61
CA GLN A 33 -9.43 -7.14 14.10
C GLN A 33 -9.23 -8.25 13.06
N GLU A 34 -10.31 -8.71 12.44
CA GLU A 34 -10.24 -9.71 11.36
C GLU A 34 -9.47 -9.17 10.14
N HIS A 35 -9.70 -7.91 9.76
CA HIS A 35 -8.98 -7.30 8.65
C HIS A 35 -7.47 -7.17 8.92
N MET A 36 -7.09 -6.77 10.14
CA MET A 36 -5.68 -6.73 10.55
C MET A 36 -5.05 -8.12 10.54
N GLU A 37 -5.74 -9.16 11.04
CA GLU A 37 -5.25 -10.54 10.98
C GLU A 37 -5.09 -11.03 9.53
N ASN A 38 -6.01 -10.67 8.64
CA ASN A 38 -5.93 -11.01 7.22
C ASN A 38 -4.77 -10.27 6.52
N LEU A 39 -4.56 -9.00 6.86
CA LEU A 39 -3.40 -8.24 6.39
C LEU A 39 -2.09 -8.86 6.87
N ASP A 40 -2.00 -9.25 8.14
CA ASP A 40 -0.81 -9.90 8.68
C ASP A 40 -0.50 -11.23 7.96
N LYS A 41 -1.52 -12.04 7.69
CA LYS A 41 -1.37 -13.27 6.89
C LYS A 41 -0.89 -12.97 5.48
N LEU A 42 -1.44 -11.94 4.83
CA LEU A 42 -1.02 -11.52 3.49
C LEU A 42 0.44 -11.06 3.47
N LEU A 43 0.82 -10.18 4.40
CA LEU A 43 2.18 -9.66 4.52
C LEU A 43 3.18 -10.79 4.85
N PHE A 44 2.77 -11.73 5.70
CA PHE A 44 3.58 -12.92 5.99
C PHE A 44 3.80 -13.78 4.75
N GLY A 45 2.76 -14.00 3.94
CA GLY A 45 2.88 -14.69 2.65
C GLY A 45 3.85 -13.99 1.70
N GLN A 46 3.73 -12.67 1.56
CA GLN A 46 4.64 -11.85 0.75
C GLN A 46 6.10 -11.94 1.25
N LYS A 47 6.33 -11.94 2.56
CA LYS A 47 7.68 -12.12 3.13
C LYS A 47 8.29 -13.47 2.75
N GLN A 48 7.53 -14.55 2.84
CA GLN A 48 8.03 -15.88 2.42
C GLN A 48 8.33 -15.95 0.92
N GLU A 49 7.56 -15.24 0.10
CA GLU A 49 7.84 -15.15 -1.34
C GLU A 49 9.16 -14.43 -1.58
N ILE A 50 9.40 -13.31 -0.87
CA ILE A 50 10.64 -12.54 -0.94
C ILE A 50 11.86 -13.37 -0.52
N GLU A 51 11.75 -14.17 0.54
CA GLU A 51 12.84 -15.05 1.00
C GLU A 51 13.25 -16.10 -0.04
N LYS A 52 12.37 -16.42 -0.99
CA LYS A 52 12.62 -17.40 -2.07
C LYS A 52 13.15 -16.76 -3.35
N LEU A 53 13.13 -15.42 -3.46
CA LEU A 53 13.59 -14.73 -4.66
C LEU A 53 15.09 -14.89 -4.84
N ASP A 54 15.50 -15.10 -6.09
CA ASP A 54 16.90 -15.09 -6.46
C ASP A 54 17.37 -13.71 -6.97
N LYS A 55 18.65 -13.61 -7.35
CA LYS A 55 19.25 -12.36 -7.85
C LYS A 55 18.70 -11.92 -9.22
N GLU A 56 18.16 -12.84 -10.00
CA GLU A 56 17.55 -12.55 -11.30
C GLU A 56 16.11 -12.05 -11.12
N ASP A 57 15.37 -12.59 -10.16
CA ASP A 57 14.03 -12.11 -9.78
C ASP A 57 14.08 -10.67 -9.26
N LEU A 58 15.15 -10.32 -8.53
CA LEU A 58 15.48 -8.96 -8.08
C LEU A 58 15.83 -7.97 -9.21
N LYS A 59 15.66 -8.34 -10.49
CA LYS A 59 15.76 -7.42 -11.62
C LYS A 59 14.38 -7.03 -12.18
N ASN A 60 13.35 -7.83 -11.90
CA ASN A 60 11.99 -7.62 -12.39
C ASN A 60 11.15 -6.92 -11.31
N HIS A 61 11.10 -5.59 -11.37
CA HIS A 61 10.36 -4.77 -10.40
C HIS A 61 9.23 -3.99 -11.04
N GLN A 62 8.14 -3.80 -10.29
CA GLN A 62 7.05 -2.89 -10.70
C GLN A 62 7.50 -1.43 -10.67
N LEU A 63 8.47 -1.12 -9.80
CA LEU A 63 9.02 0.22 -9.65
C LEU A 63 10.32 0.40 -10.46
N PRO A 64 10.49 1.53 -11.16
CA PRO A 64 11.70 1.79 -11.93
C PRO A 64 12.91 2.03 -11.01
N LEU A 65 13.85 1.08 -10.97
CA LEU A 65 15.04 1.13 -10.10
C LEU A 65 15.87 2.41 -10.26
N ALA A 66 15.93 2.97 -11.46
CA ALA A 66 16.63 4.24 -11.70
C ALA A 66 16.01 5.41 -10.91
N ARG A 67 14.69 5.41 -10.71
CA ARG A 67 14.00 6.44 -9.91
C ARG A 67 14.21 6.22 -8.42
N VAL A 68 14.15 4.97 -7.96
CA VAL A 68 14.51 4.60 -6.57
C VAL A 68 15.92 5.09 -6.25
N LYS A 69 16.90 4.76 -7.10
CA LYS A 69 18.28 5.22 -6.96
C LYS A 69 18.41 6.75 -6.96
N LYS A 70 17.62 7.44 -7.80
CA LYS A 70 17.61 8.92 -7.84
C LYS A 70 17.09 9.53 -6.54
N ILE A 71 16.05 8.95 -5.94
CA ILE A 71 15.52 9.39 -4.64
C ILE A 71 16.56 9.17 -3.54
N MET A 72 17.20 8.00 -3.50
CA MET A 72 18.28 7.72 -2.54
C MET A 72 19.45 8.71 -2.66
N LYS A 73 19.72 9.20 -3.88
CA LYS A 73 20.77 10.19 -4.20
C LYS A 73 20.37 11.65 -3.96
N ALA A 74 19.12 11.91 -3.56
CA ALA A 74 18.71 13.26 -3.18
C ALA A 74 19.32 13.68 -1.84
N ASP A 75 19.75 12.72 -1.03
CA ASP A 75 20.55 12.95 0.17
C ASP A 75 22.03 13.20 -0.22
N GLU A 76 22.55 14.37 0.17
CA GLU A 76 23.89 14.85 -0.17
C GLU A 76 25.01 13.96 0.39
N ASP A 77 24.75 13.24 1.49
CA ASP A 77 25.73 12.37 2.14
C ASP A 77 25.88 11.01 1.44
N VAL A 78 24.98 10.68 0.51
CA VAL A 78 24.97 9.39 -0.19
C VAL A 78 25.90 9.40 -1.40
N ARG A 79 27.10 8.81 -1.25
CA ARG A 79 28.13 8.75 -2.32
C ARG A 79 28.06 7.55 -3.26
N MET A 80 27.99 6.33 -2.75
CA MET A 80 27.86 5.13 -3.59
C MET A 80 26.68 4.30 -3.10
N ILE A 81 26.00 3.64 -4.03
CA ILE A 81 24.84 2.80 -3.74
C ILE A 81 25.13 1.44 -4.39
N SER A 82 25.10 0.38 -3.58
CA SER A 82 25.20 -1.01 -4.08
C SER A 82 24.10 -1.29 -5.10
N ALA A 83 24.38 -2.13 -6.10
CA ALA A 83 23.38 -2.53 -7.09
C ALA A 83 22.16 -3.25 -6.46
N GLU A 84 22.36 -3.91 -5.33
CA GLU A 84 21.32 -4.66 -4.62
C GLU A 84 20.36 -3.74 -3.84
N ALA A 85 20.81 -2.55 -3.42
CA ALA A 85 20.00 -1.67 -2.56
C ALA A 85 18.74 -1.10 -3.26
N PRO A 86 18.78 -0.59 -4.51
CA PRO A 86 17.57 -0.16 -5.22
C PRO A 86 16.56 -1.29 -5.44
N ALA A 87 17.04 -2.52 -5.68
CA ALA A 87 16.17 -3.69 -5.85
C ALA A 87 15.41 -4.01 -4.56
N LEU A 88 16.13 -4.04 -3.42
CA LEU A 88 15.52 -4.22 -2.10
C LEU A 88 14.53 -3.10 -1.77
N PHE A 89 14.87 -1.84 -2.04
CA PHE A 89 13.94 -0.73 -1.87
C PHE A 89 12.72 -0.84 -2.77
N GLY A 90 12.88 -1.30 -4.02
CA GLY A 90 11.77 -1.57 -4.92
C GLY A 90 10.74 -2.52 -4.28
N LYS A 91 11.22 -3.64 -3.73
CA LYS A 91 10.33 -4.61 -3.07
C LYS A 91 9.76 -4.11 -1.75
N ALA A 92 10.56 -3.42 -0.95
CA ALA A 92 10.10 -2.79 0.29
C ALA A 92 9.02 -1.73 0.02
N CYS A 93 9.17 -0.92 -1.03
CA CYS A 93 8.18 0.06 -1.45
C CYS A 93 6.88 -0.60 -1.93
N GLU A 94 6.95 -1.72 -2.66
CA GLU A 94 5.75 -2.50 -3.03
C GLU A 94 4.98 -2.95 -1.78
N MET A 95 5.68 -3.55 -0.81
CA MET A 95 5.08 -3.97 0.46
C MET A 95 4.51 -2.80 1.26
N PHE A 96 5.25 -1.69 1.34
CA PHE A 96 4.82 -0.48 2.04
C PHE A 96 3.55 0.12 1.43
N ILE A 97 3.48 0.23 0.10
CA ILE A 97 2.29 0.75 -0.59
C ILE A 97 1.09 -0.17 -0.35
N MET A 98 1.29 -1.49 -0.43
CA MET A 98 0.25 -2.47 -0.15
C MET A 98 -0.28 -2.32 1.28
N GLU A 99 0.60 -2.36 2.27
CA GLU A 99 0.22 -2.25 3.69
C GLU A 99 -0.50 -0.94 4.00
N LEU A 100 0.06 0.20 3.56
CA LEU A 100 -0.55 1.51 3.76
C LEU A 100 -1.94 1.59 3.11
N THR A 101 -2.07 1.07 1.88
CA THR A 101 -3.36 1.07 1.16
C THR A 101 -4.39 0.21 1.88
N HIS A 102 -4.03 -0.99 2.35
CA HIS A 102 -4.95 -1.87 3.08
C HIS A 102 -5.39 -1.29 4.43
N ARG A 103 -4.49 -0.62 5.16
CA ARG A 103 -4.82 0.04 6.43
C ARG A 103 -5.68 1.30 6.21
N ALA A 104 -5.37 2.12 5.20
CA ALA A 104 -6.17 3.30 4.86
C ALA A 104 -7.56 2.93 4.32
N TRP A 105 -7.68 1.80 3.61
CA TRP A 105 -8.95 1.33 3.11
C TRP A 105 -9.98 1.07 4.22
N LEU A 106 -9.56 0.62 5.39
CA LEU A 106 -10.45 0.46 6.54
C LEU A 106 -11.21 1.74 6.89
N HIS A 107 -10.55 2.90 6.81
CA HIS A 107 -11.22 4.18 7.05
C HIS A 107 -12.15 4.58 5.91
N THR A 108 -11.86 4.13 4.69
CA THR A 108 -12.76 4.33 3.55
C THR A 108 -14.08 3.59 3.78
N GLU A 109 -13.99 2.32 4.19
CA GLU A 109 -15.13 1.46 4.45
C GLU A 109 -15.87 1.84 5.74
N GLU A 110 -15.16 2.23 6.81
CA GLU A 110 -15.74 2.78 8.05
C GLU A 110 -16.64 4.00 7.76
N ASN A 111 -16.25 4.81 6.78
CA ASN A 111 -17.02 5.95 6.28
C ASN A 111 -18.06 5.58 5.20
N ARG A 112 -18.28 4.30 4.94
CA ARG A 112 -19.19 3.75 3.91
C ARG A 112 -18.92 4.30 2.50
N ARG A 113 -17.65 4.59 2.21
CA ARG A 113 -17.20 5.05 0.91
C ARG A 113 -16.56 3.88 0.14
N ARG A 114 -16.50 4.03 -1.18
CA ARG A 114 -15.83 3.10 -2.12
C ARG A 114 -14.69 3.77 -2.89
N THR A 115 -14.31 4.96 -2.45
CA THR A 115 -13.25 5.77 -3.05
C THR A 115 -12.31 6.17 -1.94
N LEU A 116 -11.08 5.66 -2.01
CA LEU A 116 -10.00 6.00 -1.09
C LEU A 116 -9.69 7.49 -1.23
N GLN A 117 -9.69 8.20 -0.11
CA GLN A 117 -9.39 9.63 -0.07
C GLN A 117 -8.12 9.90 0.73
N ARG A 118 -7.56 11.09 0.54
CA ARG A 118 -6.39 11.53 1.30
C ARG A 118 -6.65 11.56 2.82
N SER A 119 -7.86 11.91 3.24
CA SER A 119 -8.27 11.87 4.64
C SER A 119 -8.14 10.48 5.27
N ASP A 120 -8.38 9.41 4.50
CA ASP A 120 -8.23 8.03 4.96
C ASP A 120 -6.77 7.67 5.25
N ILE A 121 -5.87 8.13 4.39
CA ILE A 121 -4.42 7.96 4.56
C ILE A 121 -3.96 8.74 5.80
N ILE A 122 -4.44 9.97 6.00
CA ILE A 122 -4.13 10.77 7.19
C ILE A 122 -4.57 10.03 8.46
N MET A 123 -5.82 9.55 8.51
CA MET A 123 -6.33 8.79 9.66
C MET A 123 -5.53 7.50 9.91
N CYS A 124 -5.14 6.80 8.85
CA CYS A 124 -4.32 5.60 8.94
C CYS A 124 -2.96 5.89 9.60
N ILE A 125 -2.30 6.96 9.18
CA ILE A 125 -1.00 7.39 9.70
C ILE A 125 -1.13 7.74 11.19
N GLU A 126 -2.15 8.51 11.56
CA GLU A 126 -2.39 8.91 12.96
C GLU A 126 -2.68 7.73 13.90
N ARG A 127 -3.16 6.60 13.38
CA ARG A 127 -3.50 5.40 14.17
C ARG A 127 -2.42 4.31 14.13
N THR A 128 -1.33 4.51 13.39
CA THR A 128 -0.31 3.49 13.14
C THR A 128 1.08 4.04 13.42
N ASP A 129 1.62 3.79 14.61
CA ASP A 129 2.91 4.35 15.08
C ASP A 129 4.09 4.12 14.11
N ILE A 130 4.13 2.99 13.41
CA ILE A 130 5.20 2.72 12.43
C ILE A 130 5.20 3.72 11.25
N PHE A 131 4.11 4.46 11.04
CA PHE A 131 3.97 5.48 9.99
C PHE A 131 4.24 6.90 10.49
N ASP A 132 4.71 7.11 11.72
CA ASP A 132 4.99 8.44 12.28
C ASP A 132 5.95 9.27 11.42
N PHE A 133 6.87 8.63 10.68
CA PHE A 133 7.76 9.29 9.74
C PHE A 133 7.04 10.06 8.60
N LEU A 134 5.73 9.82 8.40
CA LEU A 134 4.90 10.46 7.39
C LEU A 134 4.11 11.66 7.90
N VAL A 135 4.05 11.88 9.22
CA VAL A 135 3.23 12.93 9.84
C VAL A 135 3.64 14.32 9.35
N GLU A 136 4.93 14.59 9.21
CA GLU A 136 5.44 15.87 8.71
C GLU A 136 5.35 16.00 7.18
N ILE A 137 5.23 14.87 6.47
CA ILE A 137 5.20 14.83 5.00
C ILE A 137 3.79 15.11 4.48
N ILE A 138 2.76 14.64 5.18
CA ILE A 138 1.36 14.73 4.75
C ILE A 138 0.63 15.77 5.61
N PRO A 139 0.48 17.02 5.15
CA PRO A 139 -0.19 18.04 5.95
C PRO A 139 -1.67 17.69 6.13
N LYS A 140 -2.18 17.86 7.36
CA LYS A 140 -3.57 17.56 7.72
C LYS A 140 -4.59 18.52 7.09
N TYR A 141 -4.13 19.71 6.70
CA TYR A 141 -4.92 20.75 6.05
C TYR A 141 -4.30 21.14 4.72
N ASP A 142 -5.13 21.38 3.71
CA ASP A 142 -4.68 21.99 2.46
C ASP A 142 -4.32 23.45 2.72
N ARG A 143 -3.07 23.83 2.45
CA ARG A 143 -2.57 25.21 2.56
C ARG A 143 -3.19 26.19 1.54
N HIS A 144 -4.33 25.84 0.94
CA HIS A 144 -5.04 26.62 -0.07
C HIS A 144 -6.42 27.13 0.40
N SER A 145 -6.79 26.97 1.68
CA SER A 145 -8.02 27.57 2.23
C SER A 145 -7.85 28.99 2.79
N GLU A 146 -6.67 29.60 2.62
CA GLU A 146 -6.40 30.99 3.02
C GLU A 146 -5.81 31.76 1.83
N ALA A 147 -6.69 32.18 0.92
CA ALA A 147 -6.47 33.27 -0.04
C ALA A 147 -7.81 33.86 -0.48
#